data_AF-A0A427AC24-F1
#
_entry.id   AF-A0A427AC24-F1
#
_cell.length_a   1.000
_cell.length_b   1.000
_cell.length_c   1.000
_cell.angle_alpha   90.00
_cell.angle_beta   90.00
_cell.angle_gamma   90.00
#
_symmetry.space_group_name_H-M   'P 1'
#
loop_
_entity.id
_entity.type
_entity.pdbx_description
1 polymer ?
#
loop_
_entity_poly.entity_id
_entity_poly.type
_entity_poly.pdbx_seq_one_letter_code
_entity_poly.pdbx_strand_id
1 'polypeptide(L)'
;MLSLIEAVSLLEAELKGEGVKAVAAYKASRGFESGLEKMGRVSYEFGYWLALERLRGKHPKIEVEQDPFAECPEDANVKMDLS
;
A
#
# COMPACT_ATOMS: atom_id res chain seq x y z
N MET A 1 -44.13 20.08 -6.97
CA MET A 1 -43.01 20.15 -6.00
C MET A 1 -42.63 18.79 -5.42
N LEU A 2 -43.58 17.93 -4.98
CA LEU A 2 -43.24 16.59 -4.43
C LEU A 2 -42.42 15.70 -5.39
N SER A 3 -42.80 15.61 -6.67
CA SER A 3 -42.14 14.77 -7.67
C SER A 3 -40.67 15.16 -7.95
N LEU A 4 -40.31 16.43 -7.78
CA LEU A 4 -38.93 16.89 -7.99
C LEU A 4 -38.03 16.53 -6.79
N ILE A 5 -38.59 16.57 -5.58
CA ILE A 5 -37.90 16.15 -4.36
C ILE A 5 -37.64 14.64 -4.37
N GLU A 6 -38.62 13.84 -4.82
CA GLU A 6 -38.46 12.38 -4.99
C GLU A 6 -37.42 12.01 -6.07
N ALA A 7 -37.36 12.75 -7.18
CA ALA A 7 -36.35 12.53 -8.20
C ALA A 7 -34.93 12.86 -7.70
N VAL A 8 -34.78 13.93 -6.92
CA VAL A 8 -33.48 14.32 -6.33
C VAL A 8 -33.02 13.29 -5.28
N SER A 9 -33.93 12.79 -4.44
CA SER A 9 -33.57 11.79 -3.43
C SER A 9 -33.20 10.44 -4.04
N LEU A 10 -33.86 10.04 -5.15
CA LEU A 10 -33.48 8.85 -5.92
C LEU A 10 -32.10 9.00 -6.56
N LEU A 11 -31.82 10.15 -7.17
CA LEU A 11 -30.51 10.45 -7.77
C LEU A 11 -29.39 10.41 -6.73
N GLU A 12 -29.63 10.97 -5.54
CA GLU A 12 -28.66 10.95 -4.44
C GLU A 12 -28.39 9.52 -3.95
N ALA A 13 -29.43 8.69 -3.84
CA ALA A 13 -29.29 7.28 -3.46
C ALA A 13 -28.54 6.47 -4.52
N GLU A 14 -28.79 6.73 -5.81
CA GLU A 14 -28.13 6.07 -6.93
C GLU A 14 -26.64 6.44 -6.99
N LEU A 15 -26.30 7.73 -6.88
CA LEU A 15 -24.91 8.21 -6.80
C LEU A 15 -24.16 7.61 -5.61
N LYS A 16 -24.82 7.50 -4.45
CA LYS A 16 -24.24 6.85 -3.27
C LYS A 16 -23.99 5.37 -3.51
N GLY A 17 -24.91 4.68 -4.18
CA GLY A 17 -24.75 3.28 -4.59
C GLY A 17 -23.61 3.09 -5.58
N GLU A 18 -23.45 4.00 -6.54
CA GLU A 18 -22.38 3.99 -7.54
C GLU A 18 -21.01 4.23 -6.91
N GLY A 19 -20.90 5.15 -5.95
CA GLY A 19 -19.66 5.36 -5.18
C GLY A 19 -19.21 4.10 -4.43
N VAL A 20 -20.13 3.37 -3.79
CA VAL A 20 -19.80 2.11 -3.11
C VAL A 20 -19.32 1.05 -4.11
N LYS A 21 -19.95 0.95 -5.28
CA LYS A 21 -19.53 0.04 -6.35
C LYS A 21 -18.13 0.40 -6.89
N ALA A 22 -17.85 1.68 -7.10
CA ALA A 22 -16.55 2.16 -7.56
C ALA A 22 -15.42 1.83 -6.54
N VAL A 23 -15.67 2.05 -5.24
CA VAL A 23 -14.71 1.68 -4.18
C VAL A 23 -14.50 0.17 -4.11
N ALA A 24 -15.57 -0.63 -4.25
CA ALA A 24 -15.45 -2.08 -4.27
C ALA A 24 -14.64 -2.57 -5.48
N ALA A 25 -14.89 -2.01 -6.67
CA ALA A 25 -14.14 -2.31 -7.88
C ALA A 25 -12.65 -1.93 -7.75
N TYR A 26 -12.36 -0.76 -7.16
CA TYR A 26 -10.98 -0.34 -6.90
C TYR A 26 -10.27 -1.30 -5.93
N LYS A 27 -10.92 -1.69 -4.82
CA LYS A 27 -10.35 -2.65 -3.86
C LYS A 27 -10.12 -4.04 -4.45
N ALA A 28 -10.94 -4.43 -5.43
CA ALA A 28 -10.77 -5.68 -6.17
C ALA A 28 -9.74 -5.58 -7.31
N SER A 29 -9.22 -4.39 -7.60
CA SER A 29 -8.24 -4.20 -8.67
C SER A 29 -6.86 -4.71 -8.27
N ARG A 30 -6.12 -5.23 -9.25
CA ARG A 30 -4.72 -5.66 -9.09
C ARG A 30 -3.81 -4.51 -8.65
N GLY A 31 -4.11 -3.28 -9.06
CA GLY A 31 -3.38 -2.08 -8.64
C GLY A 31 -3.45 -1.88 -7.11
N PHE A 32 -4.63 -2.06 -6.52
CA PHE A 32 -4.80 -1.98 -5.08
C PHE A 32 -4.03 -3.09 -4.34
N GLU A 33 -4.14 -4.34 -4.79
CA GLU A 33 -3.40 -5.47 -4.23
C GLU A 33 -1.87 -5.25 -4.27
N SER A 34 -1.33 -4.87 -5.44
CA SER A 34 0.10 -4.56 -5.58
C SER A 34 0.54 -3.36 -4.72
N GLY A 35 -0.36 -2.39 -4.51
CA GLY A 35 -0.13 -1.27 -3.59
C GLY A 35 -0.03 -1.72 -2.13
N LEU A 36 -0.87 -2.68 -1.71
CA LEU A 36 -0.80 -3.27 -0.38
C LEU A 36 0.49 -4.07 -0.17
N GLU A 37 0.92 -4.86 -1.16
CA GLU A 37 2.19 -5.59 -1.09
C GLU A 37 3.38 -4.64 -0.94
N LYS A 38 3.42 -3.57 -1.74
CA LYS A 38 4.45 -2.51 -1.63
C LYS A 38 4.43 -1.85 -0.26
N MET A 39 3.26 -1.50 0.27
CA MET A 39 3.13 -0.89 1.59
C MET A 39 3.57 -1.84 2.72
N GLY A 40 3.27 -3.14 2.59
CA GLY A 40 3.71 -4.18 3.52
C GLY A 40 5.23 -4.32 3.54
N ARG A 41 5.86 -4.38 2.36
CA ARG A 41 7.32 -4.44 2.22
C ARG A 41 8.01 -3.24 2.87
N VAL A 42 7.57 -2.02 2.55
CA VAL A 42 8.14 -0.79 3.14
C VAL A 42 8.01 -0.76 4.66
N SER A 43 6.84 -1.15 5.20
CA SER A 43 6.62 -1.19 6.65
C SER A 43 7.51 -2.22 7.35
N TYR A 44 7.68 -3.39 6.73
CA TYR A 44 8.55 -4.45 7.24
C TYR A 44 10.02 -4.03 7.23
N GLU A 45 10.50 -3.46 6.11
CA GLU A 45 11.84 -2.91 5.97
C GLU A 45 12.15 -1.86 7.02
N PHE A 46 11.26 -0.88 7.18
CA PHE A 46 11.42 0.15 8.20
C PHE A 46 11.51 -0.44 9.61
N GLY A 47 10.64 -1.40 9.93
CA GLY A 47 10.68 -2.11 11.21
C GLY A 47 11.99 -2.87 11.44
N TYR A 48 12.53 -3.50 10.38
CA TYR A 48 13.82 -4.18 10.41
C TYR A 48 14.97 -3.21 10.69
N TRP A 49 15.06 -2.10 9.95
CA TRP A 49 16.08 -1.07 10.17
C TRP A 49 16.06 -0.53 11.60
N LEU A 50 14.88 -0.26 12.13
CA LEU A 50 14.72 0.21 13.50
C LEU A 50 15.18 -0.83 14.54
N ALA A 51 14.86 -2.11 14.32
CA ALA A 51 15.31 -3.19 15.18
C ALA A 51 16.83 -3.35 15.12
N LEU A 52 17.42 -3.20 13.93
CA LEU A 52 18.85 -3.27 13.70
C LEU A 52 19.61 -2.14 14.40
N GLU A 53 19.15 -0.89 14.28
CA GLU A 53 19.73 0.25 14.99
C GLU A 53 19.67 0.07 16.50
N ARG A 54 18.53 -0.40 17.03
CA ARG A 54 18.37 -0.69 18.46
C ARG A 54 19.33 -1.79 18.93
N LEU A 55 19.52 -2.83 18.13
CA LEU A 55 20.45 -3.91 18.42
C LEU A 55 21.89 -3.38 18.47
N ARG A 56 22.30 -2.60 17.47
CA ARG A 56 23.62 -1.97 17.39
C ARG A 56 23.88 -1.03 18.57
N GLY A 57 22.88 -0.24 18.96
CA GLY A 57 22.99 0.67 20.12
C GLY A 57 23.23 -0.06 21.44
N LYS A 58 22.64 -1.26 21.61
CA LYS A 58 22.83 -2.09 22.82
C LYS A 58 24.09 -2.95 22.75
N HIS A 59 24.45 -3.41 21.57
CA HIS A 59 25.54 -4.36 21.35
C HIS A 59 26.38 -3.95 20.13
N PRO A 60 27.28 -2.96 20.29
CA PRO A 60 28.02 -2.36 19.16
C PRO A 60 29.03 -3.30 18.48
N LYS A 61 29.24 -4.50 19.02
CA LYS A 61 30.12 -5.54 18.44
C LYS A 61 29.35 -6.61 17.64
N ILE A 62 28.02 -6.52 17.57
CA ILE A 62 27.23 -7.47 16.77
C ILE A 62 27.30 -7.04 15.31
N GLU A 63 27.95 -7.88 14.51
CA GLU A 63 27.89 -7.81 13.06
C GLU A 63 26.66 -8.57 12.58
N VAL A 64 25.91 -7.96 11.66
CA VAL A 64 24.79 -8.62 10.97
C VAL A 64 25.30 -8.97 9.59
N GLU A 65 25.16 -10.26 9.25
CA GLU A 65 25.87 -10.93 8.15
C GLU A 65 25.64 -10.26 6.79
N GLN A 66 24.38 -9.93 6.43
CA GLN A 66 24.02 -9.11 5.27
C GLN A 66 22.67 -8.44 5.52
N ASP A 67 22.49 -7.23 4.98
CA ASP A 67 21.18 -6.59 4.93
C ASP A 67 20.37 -7.18 3.77
N PRO A 68 19.27 -7.90 4.03
CA PRO A 68 18.44 -8.50 2.98
C PRO A 68 17.70 -7.47 2.11
N PHE A 69 17.79 -6.17 2.45
CA PHE A 69 17.16 -5.08 1.71
C PHE A 69 18.17 -4.12 1.07
N ALA A 70 19.47 -4.38 1.20
CA ALA A 70 20.47 -3.64 0.44
C ALA A 70 20.16 -3.83 -1.05
N GLU A 71 20.16 -2.75 -1.83
CA GLU A 71 19.96 -2.84 -3.28
C GLU A 71 21.04 -3.75 -3.88
N CYS A 72 20.65 -4.97 -4.26
CA CYS A 72 21.52 -5.85 -5.01
C CYS A 72 21.74 -5.22 -6.40
N PRO A 73 22.98 -5.18 -6.90
CA PRO A 73 23.25 -4.71 -8.26
C PRO A 73 22.54 -5.56 -9.33
N GLU A 74 22.15 -6.81 -9.01
CA GLU A 74 21.28 -7.62 -9.87
C GLU A 74 19.85 -7.08 -9.98
N ASP A 75 19.32 -6.44 -8.93
CA ASP A 75 17.96 -5.89 -8.88
C ASP A 75 17.84 -4.57 -9.66
N ALA A 76 18.95 -3.87 -9.92
CA ALA A 76 18.99 -2.71 -10.82
C ALA A 76 18.57 -3.06 -12.27
N ASN A 77 18.65 -4.34 -12.63
CA ASN A 77 18.26 -4.87 -13.93
C ASN A 77 16.76 -5.23 -13.98
N VAL A 78 16.14 -5.38 -12.81
CA VAL A 78 14.71 -5.64 -12.67
C VAL A 78 14.02 -4.29 -12.81
N LYS A 79 13.57 -4.01 -14.03
CA LYS A 79 12.73 -2.85 -14.31
C LYS A 79 11.45 -3.02 -13.48
N MET A 80 11.37 -2.32 -12.35
CA MET A 80 10.11 -2.11 -11.65
C MET A 80 9.22 -1.37 -12.65
N ASP A 81 8.29 -2.08 -13.29
CA ASP A 81 7.32 -1.44 -14.17
C ASP A 81 6.58 -0.39 -13.35
N LEU A 82 6.92 0.87 -13.59
CA LEU A 82 6.26 2.06 -13.03
C LEU A 82 4.92 2.31 -13.72
N SER A 83 4.20 1.25 -14.08
CA SER A 83 2.88 1.30 -14.73
C SER A 83 1.76 1.45 -13.71
#